data_AF-A0A7S2MWB6-F1
#
_entry.id   AF-A0A7S2MWB6-F1
#
_cell.length_a   1.000
_cell.length_b   1.000
_cell.length_c   1.000
_cell.angle_alpha   90.00
_cell.angle_beta   90.00
_cell.angle_gamma   90.00
#
_symmetry.space_group_name_H-M   'P 1'
#
loop_
_entity.id
_entity.type
_entity.pdbx_description
1 polymer ?
#
loop_
_entity_poly.entity_id
_entity_poly.type
_entity_poly.pdbx_seq_one_letter_code
_entity_poly.pdbx_strand_id
1 'polypeptide(L)'
;IKGKYFKECLQKRKKLAHRALLEESEPDMIYNGNEAALLWFEYGCKFLIVVSYCWLSKGHPDPELFHMEYFAGIVEVVEKYYHIEVGVILDYCSFYQETQERARTDAE
;
A
#
# COMPACT_ATOMS: atom_id res chain seq x y z
N ILE A 1 -1.89 4.48 6.51
CA ILE A 1 -0.47 4.81 6.23
C ILE A 1 -0.46 6.10 5.43
N LYS A 2 0.48 7.03 5.67
CA LYS A 2 0.56 8.30 4.94
C LYS A 2 0.96 8.08 3.48
N GLY A 3 0.40 8.86 2.55
CA GLY A 3 0.74 8.79 1.12
C GLY A 3 2.23 8.95 0.85
N LYS A 4 2.91 9.78 1.65
CA LYS A 4 4.37 9.97 1.61
C LYS A 4 5.17 8.67 1.67
N TYR A 5 4.75 7.69 2.46
CA TYR A 5 5.44 6.41 2.59
C TYR A 5 5.59 5.69 1.25
N PHE A 6 4.55 5.66 0.43
CA PHE A 6 4.54 4.98 -0.86
C PHE A 6 5.47 5.65 -1.87
N LYS A 7 5.48 6.99 -1.87
CA LYS A 7 6.42 7.78 -2.66
C LYS A 7 7.87 7.50 -2.24
N GLU A 8 8.15 7.41 -0.94
CA GLU A 8 9.47 7.04 -0.44
C GLU A 8 9.87 5.60 -0.80
N CYS A 9 8.93 4.66 -0.74
CA CYS A 9 9.15 3.28 -1.20
C CYS A 9 9.60 3.24 -2.66
N LEU A 10 8.91 3.98 -3.55
CA LEU A 10 9.30 4.06 -4.96
C LEU A 10 10.68 4.70 -5.12
N GLN A 11 10.92 5.86 -4.51
CA GLN A 11 12.18 6.60 -4.60
C GLN A 11 13.39 5.78 -4.11
N LYS A 12 13.24 5.06 -3.00
CA LYS A 12 14.29 4.25 -2.38
C LYS A 12 14.34 2.82 -2.92
N ARG A 13 13.47 2.47 -3.89
CA ARG A 13 13.27 1.08 -4.37
C ARG A 13 13.07 0.09 -3.20
N LYS A 14 12.32 0.50 -2.19
CA LYS A 14 12.02 -0.25 -0.96
C LYS A 14 10.65 -0.94 -1.08
N LYS A 15 10.61 -2.22 -0.71
CA LYS A 15 9.38 -3.02 -0.64
C LYS A 15 8.44 -2.51 0.46
N LEU A 16 7.14 -2.74 0.26
CA LEU A 16 6.13 -2.47 1.28
C LEU A 16 6.41 -3.29 2.54
N ALA A 17 6.43 -2.61 3.68
CA ALA A 17 6.44 -3.28 4.96
C ALA A 17 5.01 -3.54 5.43
N HIS A 18 4.82 -4.63 6.19
CA HIS A 18 3.58 -4.82 6.92
C HIS A 18 3.42 -3.71 7.98
N ARG A 19 2.17 -3.32 8.27
CA ARG A 19 1.86 -2.20 9.16
C ARG A 19 2.55 -2.28 10.53
N ALA A 20 2.54 -3.45 11.17
CA ALA A 20 3.18 -3.65 12.48
C ALA A 20 4.67 -3.27 12.46
N LEU A 21 5.39 -3.64 11.39
CA LEU A 21 6.80 -3.28 11.25
C LEU A 21 6.99 -1.77 11.04
N LEU A 22 6.05 -1.10 10.37
CA LEU A 22 6.07 0.35 10.21
C LEU A 22 5.81 1.08 11.52
N GLU A 23 4.93 0.57 12.38
CA GLU A 23 4.67 1.14 13.71
C GLU A 23 5.94 1.14 14.57
N GLU A 24 6.80 0.13 14.40
CA GLU A 24 8.08 0.04 15.12
C GLU A 24 9.20 0.87 14.48
N SER A 25 9.35 0.79 13.15
CA SER A 25 10.53 1.32 12.45
C SER A 25 10.36 2.74 11.90
N GLU A 26 9.13 3.12 11.55
CA GLU A 26 8.81 4.38 10.87
C GLU A 26 7.45 4.93 11.34
N PRO A 27 7.24 5.17 12.66
CA PRO A 27 5.93 5.55 13.19
C PRO A 27 5.36 6.84 12.58
N ASP A 28 6.22 7.76 12.13
CA ASP A 28 5.81 9.00 11.46
C ASP A 28 5.09 8.78 10.12
N MET A 29 5.23 7.59 9.53
CA MET A 29 4.54 7.17 8.30
C MET A 29 3.11 6.69 8.55
N ILE A 30 2.67 6.67 9.81
CA ILE A 30 1.35 6.23 10.22
C ILE A 30 0.62 7.41 10.86
N TYR A 31 -0.62 7.63 10.43
CA TYR A 31 -1.50 8.57 11.13
C TYR A 31 -1.88 8.01 12.49
N ASN A 32 -1.88 8.86 13.50
CA ASN A 32 -2.61 8.59 14.72
C ASN A 32 -4.10 8.39 14.39
N GLY A 33 -4.79 7.46 15.05
CA GLY A 33 -6.22 7.22 14.84
C GLY A 33 -7.11 8.47 15.00
N ASN A 34 -6.83 9.32 15.99
CA ASN A 34 -7.58 10.56 16.18
C ASN A 34 -7.33 11.56 15.05
N GLU A 35 -6.08 11.69 14.61
CA GLU A 35 -5.68 12.55 13.49
C GLU A 35 -6.35 12.09 12.19
N ALA A 36 -6.29 10.78 11.89
CA ALA A 36 -6.95 10.18 10.73
C ALA A 36 -8.46 10.39 10.76
N ALA A 37 -9.11 10.26 11.92
CA ALA A 37 -10.54 10.50 12.07
C ALA A 37 -10.89 11.97 11.78
N LEU A 38 -10.13 12.92 12.32
CA LEU A 38 -10.34 14.35 12.06
C LEU A 38 -10.19 14.67 10.57
N LEU A 39 -9.13 14.20 9.93
CA LEU A 39 -8.90 14.38 8.49
C LEU A 39 -10.01 13.75 7.65
N TRP A 40 -10.55 12.60 8.06
CA TRP A 40 -11.70 12.00 7.41
C TRP A 40 -12.97 12.85 7.56
N PHE A 41 -13.25 13.39 8.73
CA PHE A 41 -14.40 14.28 8.93
C PHE A 41 -14.29 15.58 8.12
N GLU A 42 -13.08 16.10 7.96
CA GLU A 42 -12.81 17.34 7.23
C GLU A 42 -12.82 17.16 5.70
N TYR A 43 -12.13 16.13 5.20
CA TYR A 43 -11.86 15.95 3.77
C TYR A 43 -12.60 14.78 3.12
N GLY A 44 -13.13 13.85 3.92
CA GLY A 44 -13.86 12.68 3.44
C GLY A 44 -13.09 11.86 2.42
N CYS A 45 -13.74 11.53 1.30
CA CYS A 45 -13.17 10.72 0.22
C CYS A 45 -11.95 11.37 -0.48
N LYS A 46 -11.69 12.66 -0.26
CA LYS A 46 -10.50 13.32 -0.81
C LYS A 46 -9.24 12.89 -0.07
N PHE A 47 -9.36 12.57 1.22
CA PHE A 47 -8.24 12.20 2.08
C PHE A 47 -7.88 10.72 1.97
N LEU A 48 -8.85 9.82 1.80
CA LEU A 48 -8.63 8.39 1.96
C LEU A 48 -8.63 7.64 0.63
N ILE A 49 -7.53 6.94 0.34
CA ILE A 49 -7.41 5.97 -0.76
C ILE A 49 -7.45 4.56 -0.17
N VAL A 50 -8.36 3.72 -0.66
CA VAL A 50 -8.48 2.32 -0.26
C VAL A 50 -8.19 1.43 -1.47
N VAL A 51 -7.28 0.47 -1.30
CA VAL A 51 -6.85 -0.42 -2.37
C VAL A 51 -7.00 -1.86 -1.93
N SER A 52 -7.82 -2.61 -2.67
CA SER A 52 -7.83 -4.07 -2.61
C SER A 52 -6.65 -4.60 -3.42
N TYR A 53 -5.76 -5.36 -2.78
CA TYR A 53 -4.45 -5.67 -3.30
C TYR A 53 -4.16 -7.18 -3.33
N CYS A 54 -3.80 -7.66 -4.51
CA CYS A 54 -3.50 -9.07 -4.76
C CYS A 54 -2.00 -9.34 -4.69
N TRP A 55 -1.61 -10.47 -4.11
CA TRP A 55 -0.20 -10.84 -4.03
C TRP A 55 0.34 -11.38 -5.37
N LEU A 56 1.39 -10.76 -5.90
CA LEU A 56 2.08 -11.22 -7.11
C LEU A 56 2.98 -12.44 -6.88
N SER A 57 3.44 -12.66 -5.65
CA SER A 57 4.30 -13.79 -5.30
C SER A 57 4.03 -14.28 -3.88
N LYS A 58 4.44 -15.51 -3.57
CA LYS A 58 4.30 -16.10 -2.23
C LYS A 58 5.04 -15.33 -1.13
N GLY A 59 6.18 -14.72 -1.46
CA GLY A 59 7.03 -14.05 -0.46
C GLY A 59 6.71 -12.58 -0.25
N HIS A 60 6.12 -11.92 -1.24
CA HIS A 60 5.78 -10.50 -1.16
C HIS A 60 4.68 -10.15 -2.17
N PRO A 61 3.75 -9.25 -1.83
CA PRO A 61 2.65 -8.90 -2.72
C PRO A 61 3.09 -8.13 -3.97
N ASP A 62 4.24 -7.47 -3.95
CA ASP A 62 4.84 -6.80 -5.12
C ASP A 62 6.38 -6.81 -5.05
N PRO A 63 7.02 -7.94 -5.39
CA PRO A 63 8.46 -8.13 -5.17
C PRO A 63 9.32 -7.21 -6.03
N GLU A 64 8.86 -6.83 -7.22
CA GLU A 64 9.59 -6.03 -8.20
C GLU A 64 9.15 -4.56 -8.26
N LEU A 65 8.25 -4.14 -7.35
CA LEU A 65 7.71 -2.78 -7.25
C LEU A 65 6.89 -2.36 -8.47
N PHE A 66 6.33 -3.32 -9.21
CA PHE A 66 5.56 -3.07 -10.42
C PHE A 66 4.30 -2.26 -10.10
N HIS A 67 3.54 -2.66 -9.09
CA HIS A 67 2.35 -1.93 -8.68
C HIS A 67 2.70 -0.66 -7.90
N MET A 68 3.80 -0.67 -7.14
CA MET A 68 4.25 0.49 -6.38
C MET A 68 4.47 1.72 -7.26
N GLU A 69 5.00 1.54 -8.47
CA GLU A 69 5.21 2.64 -9.43
C GLU A 69 3.90 3.37 -9.77
N TYR A 70 2.87 2.61 -10.16
CA TYR A 70 1.56 3.18 -10.44
C TYR A 70 0.89 3.75 -9.19
N PHE A 71 1.02 3.07 -8.06
CA PHE A 71 0.36 3.47 -6.84
C PHE A 71 0.90 4.80 -6.28
N ALA A 72 2.22 4.95 -6.21
CA ALA A 72 2.85 6.21 -5.81
C ALA A 72 2.47 7.36 -6.77
N GLY A 73 2.35 7.08 -8.07
CA GLY A 73 1.86 8.04 -9.05
C GLY A 73 0.42 8.48 -8.80
N ILE A 74 -0.48 7.54 -8.50
CA ILE A 74 -1.88 7.85 -8.13
C ILE A 74 -1.93 8.72 -6.88
N VAL A 75 -1.19 8.35 -5.83
CA VAL A 75 -1.07 9.14 -4.60
C VAL A 75 -0.65 10.57 -4.93
N GLU A 76 0.40 10.75 -5.73
CA GLU A 76 0.89 12.07 -6.12
C GLU A 76 -0.16 12.89 -6.88
N VAL A 77 -0.91 12.28 -7.80
CA VAL A 77 -1.98 12.96 -8.55
C VAL A 77 -3.10 13.41 -7.61
N VAL A 78 -3.55 12.54 -6.71
CA VAL A 78 -4.65 12.86 -5.77
C VAL A 78 -4.23 13.98 -4.83
N GLU A 79 -3.03 13.90 -4.25
CA GLU A 79 -2.51 14.94 -3.36
C GLU A 79 -2.35 16.29 -4.08
N LYS A 80 -1.87 16.29 -5.32
CA LYS A 80 -1.77 17.50 -6.15
C LYS A 80 -3.13 18.09 -6.50
N TYR A 81 -4.12 17.25 -6.78
CA TYR A 81 -5.45 17.69 -7.19
C TYR A 81 -6.26 18.28 -6.03
N TYR A 82 -6.18 17.65 -4.85
CA TYR A 82 -6.92 18.11 -3.66
C TYR A 82 -6.10 19.01 -2.73
N HIS A 83 -4.80 19.18 -2.98
CA HIS A 83 -3.87 19.96 -2.16
C HIS A 83 -3.82 19.51 -0.70
N ILE A 84 -3.94 18.20 -0.45
CA ILE A 84 -3.88 17.58 0.87
C ILE A 84 -3.00 16.34 0.84
N GLU A 85 -2.37 15.98 1.96
CA GLU A 85 -1.74 14.67 2.11
C GLU A 85 -2.83 13.61 2.30
N VAL A 86 -2.68 12.46 1.65
CA VAL A 86 -3.68 11.38 1.71
C VAL A 86 -3.30 10.27 2.68
N GLY A 87 -4.31 9.66 3.27
CA GLY A 87 -4.21 8.36 3.92
C GLY A 87 -4.45 7.24 2.93
N VAL A 88 -3.68 6.16 3.07
CA VAL A 88 -3.83 4.94 2.30
C VAL A 88 -4.13 3.77 3.23
N ILE A 89 -5.13 2.98 2.84
CA ILE A 89 -5.41 1.64 3.34
C ILE A 89 -5.15 0.65 2.20
N LEU A 90 -4.19 -0.26 2.42
CA LEU A 90 -4.00 -1.43 1.59
C LEU A 90 -4.70 -2.62 2.28
N ASP A 91 -5.71 -3.16 1.63
CA ASP A 91 -6.40 -4.38 2.06
C ASP A 91 -5.93 -5.56 1.20
N TYR A 92 -5.35 -6.58 1.84
CA TYR A 92 -4.79 -7.75 1.15
C TYR A 92 -5.89 -8.79 0.91
N CYS A 93 -6.79 -8.51 -0.04
CA CYS A 93 -7.99 -9.29 -0.26
C CYS A 93 -7.73 -10.69 -0.85
N SER A 94 -6.57 -10.93 -1.47
CA SER A 94 -6.21 -12.25 -1.99
C SER A 94 -4.72 -12.56 -1.80
N PHE A 95 -4.46 -13.67 -1.09
CA PHE A 95 -3.13 -14.27 -1.02
C PHE A 95 -2.70 -14.81 -2.39
N TYR A 96 -1.39 -15.02 -2.53
CA TYR A 96 -0.81 -15.60 -3.74
C TYR A 96 -1.44 -16.98 -4.01
N GLN A 97 -1.95 -17.15 -5.23
CA GLN A 97 -2.51 -18.42 -5.69
C GLN A 97 -1.47 -19.11 -6.58
N GLU A 98 -1.02 -20.31 -6.18
CA GLU A 98 -0.15 -21.11 -7.04
C GLU A 98 -0.92 -21.52 -8.32
N THR A 99 -0.32 -21.28 -9.48
CA THR A 99 -0.86 -21.75 -10.75
C THR A 99 -0.89 -23.28 -10.77
N GLN A 100 -2.05 -23.84 -11.08
CA GLN A 100 -2.34 -25.29 -11.10
C GLN A 100 -1.40 -26.13 -11.98
N GLU A 101 -0.64 -25.51 -12.89
CA GLU A 101 0.35 -26.20 -13.73
C GLU A 101 1.50 -26.82 -12.92
N ARG A 102 1.93 -26.20 -11.81
CA ARG A 102 2.98 -26.77 -10.95
C ARG A 102 2.50 -27.91 -10.06
N ALA A 103 1.22 -27.91 -9.68
CA ALA A 103 0.66 -28.94 -8.80
C ALA A 103 0.54 -30.32 -9.48
N ARG A 104 0.63 -30.38 -10.82
CA ARG A 104 0.58 -31.64 -11.58
C ARG A 104 1.94 -32.31 -11.75
N THR A 105 3.03 -31.54 -11.79
CA THR A 105 4.39 -32.08 -11.97
C THR A 105 5.01 -32.69 -10.71
N ASP A 106 4.45 -32.41 -9.53
CA ASP A 106 4.90 -33.00 -8.25
C ASP A 106 4.06 -34.23 -7.82
N ALA A 107 3.12 -34.65 -8.68
CA ALA A 107 2.23 -35.79 -8.46
C ALA A 107 2.49 -36.98 -9.40
N GLU A 108 3.58 -36.93 -10.19
CA GLU A 108 4.10 -38.01 -11.05
C GLU A 108 5.50 -38.44 -10.58
#